data_AF-A0A8T5IFT1-F1
#
_entry.id   AF-A0A8T5IFT1-F1
#
_cell.length_a   1.000
_cell.length_b   1.000
_cell.length_c   1.000
_cell.angle_alpha   90.00
_cell.angle_beta   90.00
_cell.angle_gamma   90.00
#
_symmetry.space_group_name_H-M   'P 1'
#
loop_
_entity.id
_entity.type
_entity.pdbx_description
1 polymer ?
#
loop_
_entity_poly.entity_id
_entity_poly.type
_entity_poly.pdbx_seq_one_letter_code
_entity_poly.pdbx_strand_id
1 'polypeptide(L)'
;MSRRPLAGSNENLIKKWVMRQYWRVQQSQAFISVGFWATTLTLLIWPYVRWRFTADEATLGIQNTYWGLFSIFAGVMFSVLFVGWVYDRVLGLWIEWRSVDTERNPFMTYALSPNWMMSVAMQAEILKRVASDDEKVVANAEWIHEWCQTQAGEEIFARTVQKWDEFMPNQTPEFWFLEEGTVEAARKIQFEDEA
;
A
#
# COMPACT_ATOMS: atom_id res chain seq x y z
N MET A 1 16.99 34.27 -6.66
CA MET A 1 16.39 33.09 -6.02
C MET A 1 17.38 31.93 -6.13
N SER A 2 18.30 31.83 -5.15
CA SER A 2 19.41 30.88 -5.19
C SER A 2 18.99 29.58 -4.50
N ARG A 3 18.88 28.49 -5.28
CA ARG A 3 18.71 27.14 -4.71
C ARG A 3 20.02 26.77 -4.01
N ARG A 4 20.05 26.83 -2.68
CA ARG A 4 21.13 26.21 -1.91
C ARG A 4 21.12 24.70 -2.19
N PRO A 5 22.23 24.09 -2.61
CA PRO A 5 22.32 22.64 -2.63
C PRO A 5 22.35 22.14 -1.17
N LEU A 6 21.40 21.29 -0.80
CA LEU A 6 21.37 20.62 0.50
C LEU A 6 22.63 19.76 0.63
N ALA A 7 23.52 20.14 1.53
CA ALA A 7 24.69 19.37 1.92
C ALA A 7 24.23 18.11 2.67
N GLY A 8 23.98 17.04 1.91
CA GLY A 8 23.60 15.71 2.41
C GLY A 8 23.46 14.68 1.28
N SER A 9 24.23 14.86 0.19
CA SER A 9 23.97 14.19 -1.09
C SER A 9 24.37 12.72 -1.11
N ASN A 10 25.53 12.34 -0.56
CA ASN A 10 26.08 11.00 -0.82
C ASN A 10 25.45 9.88 0.02
N GLU A 11 25.15 10.13 1.30
CA GLU A 11 24.49 9.14 2.16
C GLU A 11 23.05 8.86 1.70
N ASN A 12 22.35 9.91 1.26
CA ASN A 12 21.03 9.79 0.66
C ASN A 12 21.04 9.11 -0.72
N LEU A 13 22.10 9.27 -1.53
CA LEU A 13 22.18 8.61 -2.85
C LEU A 13 22.41 7.11 -2.74
N ILE A 14 23.33 6.66 -1.85
CA ILE A 14 23.56 5.23 -1.60
C ILE A 14 22.33 4.61 -0.94
N LYS A 15 21.79 5.24 0.11
CA LYS A 15 20.56 4.79 0.77
C LYS A 15 19.41 4.70 -0.23
N LYS A 16 19.21 5.72 -1.07
CA LYS A 16 18.16 5.71 -2.12
C LYS A 16 18.40 4.65 -3.20
N TRP A 17 19.65 4.38 -3.56
CA TRP A 17 19.99 3.31 -4.50
C TRP A 17 19.71 1.93 -3.90
N VAL A 18 20.14 1.69 -2.64
CA VAL A 18 19.86 0.45 -1.91
C VAL A 18 18.36 0.24 -1.75
N MET A 19 17.63 1.28 -1.33
CA MET A 19 16.17 1.23 -1.23
C MET A 19 15.50 0.91 -2.57
N ARG A 20 16.05 1.42 -3.69
CA ARG A 20 15.56 1.08 -5.02
C ARG A 20 15.84 -0.38 -5.40
N GLN A 21 16.98 -0.94 -5.03
CA GLN A 21 17.25 -2.36 -5.28
C GLN A 21 16.40 -3.25 -4.37
N TYR A 22 16.27 -2.89 -3.09
CA TYR A 22 15.39 -3.56 -2.14
C TYR A 22 13.96 -3.61 -2.67
N TRP A 23 13.44 -2.47 -3.14
CA TRP A 23 12.13 -2.39 -3.79
C TRP A 23 12.01 -3.34 -4.99
N ARG A 24 13.02 -3.38 -5.87
CA ARG A 24 13.03 -4.29 -7.03
C ARG A 24 13.02 -5.76 -6.62
N VAL A 25 13.77 -6.12 -5.59
CA VAL A 25 13.80 -7.48 -5.04
C VAL A 25 12.45 -7.83 -4.43
N GLN A 26 11.84 -6.92 -3.67
CA GLN A 26 10.51 -7.13 -3.09
C GLN A 26 9.44 -7.38 -4.17
N GLN A 27 9.47 -6.59 -5.26
CA GLN A 27 8.55 -6.77 -6.38
C GLN A 27 8.79 -8.08 -7.16
N SER A 28 10.03 -8.56 -7.23
CA SER A 28 10.37 -9.80 -7.94
C SER A 28 10.28 -11.06 -7.06
N GLN A 29 10.13 -10.91 -5.74
CA GLN A 29 10.14 -12.00 -4.76
C GLN A 29 9.16 -13.12 -5.12
N ALA A 30 7.93 -12.78 -5.50
CA ALA A 30 6.91 -13.77 -5.85
C ALA A 30 7.32 -14.59 -7.09
N PHE A 31 7.83 -13.93 -8.14
CA PHE A 31 8.25 -14.60 -9.36
C PHE A 31 9.46 -15.51 -9.14
N ILE A 32 10.46 -15.03 -8.40
CA ILE A 32 11.66 -15.81 -8.07
C ILE A 32 11.27 -17.01 -7.19
N SER A 33 10.42 -16.80 -6.18
CA SER A 33 9.95 -17.86 -5.30
C SER A 33 9.22 -18.96 -6.07
N VAL A 34 8.26 -18.59 -6.93
CA VAL A 34 7.53 -19.56 -7.75
C VAL A 34 8.45 -20.31 -8.69
N GLY A 35 9.37 -19.62 -9.38
CA GLY A 35 10.33 -20.27 -10.27
C GLY A 35 11.27 -21.23 -9.52
N PHE A 36 11.76 -20.82 -8.35
CA PHE A 36 12.59 -21.65 -7.48
C PHE A 36 11.83 -22.91 -7.04
N TRP A 37 10.65 -22.75 -6.42
CA TRP A 37 9.87 -23.88 -5.92
C TRP A 37 9.40 -24.83 -7.03
N ALA A 38 8.94 -24.31 -8.16
CA ALA A 38 8.55 -25.14 -9.29
C ALA A 38 9.75 -25.94 -9.84
N THR A 39 10.93 -25.33 -9.92
CA THR A 39 12.16 -26.02 -10.34
C THR A 39 12.60 -27.07 -9.34
N THR A 40 12.63 -26.74 -8.05
CA THR A 40 13.01 -27.68 -6.97
C THR A 40 12.08 -28.88 -6.93
N LEU A 41 10.76 -28.65 -7.00
CA LEU A 41 9.76 -29.73 -7.07
C LEU A 41 9.95 -30.58 -8.32
N THR A 42 10.20 -29.96 -9.47
CA THR A 42 10.45 -30.69 -10.73
C THR A 42 11.63 -31.64 -10.61
N LEU A 43 12.76 -31.16 -10.07
CA LEU A 43 13.96 -31.96 -9.89
C LEU A 43 13.80 -33.06 -8.83
N LEU A 44 13.02 -32.79 -7.77
CA LEU A 44 12.69 -33.80 -6.76
C LEU A 44 11.77 -34.89 -7.30
N ILE A 45 10.84 -34.55 -8.19
CA ILE A 45 9.87 -35.49 -8.77
C ILE A 45 10.51 -36.33 -9.89
N TRP A 46 11.43 -35.76 -10.67
CA TRP A 46 12.08 -36.41 -11.80
C TRP A 46 12.55 -37.86 -11.55
N PRO A 47 13.34 -38.19 -10.49
CA PRO A 47 13.81 -39.56 -10.27
C PRO A 47 12.69 -40.59 -10.12
N TYR A 48 11.50 -40.18 -9.66
CA TYR A 48 10.35 -41.05 -9.48
C TYR A 48 9.55 -41.28 -10.78
N VAL A 49 9.67 -40.38 -11.75
CA VAL A 49 8.88 -40.42 -12.99
C VAL A 49 9.76 -40.72 -14.22
N ARG A 50 11.09 -40.65 -14.10
CA ARG A 50 12.04 -40.87 -15.21
C ARG A 50 11.81 -42.16 -16.00
N TRP A 51 11.29 -43.20 -15.36
CA TRP A 51 10.98 -44.49 -15.98
C TRP A 51 9.84 -44.44 -17.02
N ARG A 52 9.07 -43.35 -17.08
CA ARG A 52 8.08 -43.08 -18.13
C ARG A 52 8.73 -42.59 -19.44
N PHE A 53 9.98 -42.12 -19.37
CA PHE A 53 10.66 -41.48 -20.48
C PHE A 53 11.86 -42.34 -20.91
N THR A 54 11.89 -42.73 -22.18
CA THR A 54 13.08 -43.27 -22.84
C THR A 54 14.08 -42.12 -23.04
N ALA A 55 14.96 -41.92 -22.08
CA ALA A 55 15.87 -40.76 -22.01
C ALA A 55 16.80 -40.62 -23.23
N ASP A 56 17.13 -41.74 -23.89
CA ASP A 56 18.04 -41.80 -25.04
C ASP A 56 17.37 -41.51 -26.38
N GLU A 57 16.03 -41.40 -26.42
CA GLU A 57 15.31 -41.04 -27.64
C GLU A 57 15.20 -39.52 -27.76
N ALA A 58 15.60 -39.00 -28.92
CA ALA A 58 15.43 -37.60 -29.26
C ALA A 58 14.09 -37.40 -29.98
N THR A 59 13.19 -36.64 -29.35
CA THR A 59 11.94 -36.20 -29.97
C THR A 59 12.13 -34.76 -30.44
N LEU A 60 11.98 -34.51 -31.75
CA LEU A 60 12.20 -33.19 -32.37
C LEU A 60 13.62 -32.63 -32.15
N GLY A 61 14.64 -33.49 -32.08
CA GLY A 61 16.03 -33.09 -31.87
C GLY A 61 16.39 -32.71 -30.42
N ILE A 62 15.45 -32.84 -29.49
CA ILE A 62 15.65 -32.61 -28.05
C ILE A 62 15.53 -33.95 -27.31
N GLN A 63 16.44 -34.22 -26.36
CA GLN A 63 16.35 -35.43 -25.54
C GLN A 63 15.02 -35.48 -24.77
N ASN A 64 14.39 -36.65 -24.73
CA ASN A 64 13.11 -36.87 -24.02
C ASN A 64 13.16 -36.47 -22.52
N THR A 65 14.34 -36.46 -21.92
CA THR A 65 14.58 -35.95 -20.56
C THR A 65 14.11 -34.51 -20.38
N TYR A 66 14.39 -33.60 -21.33
CA TYR A 66 13.98 -32.20 -21.22
C TYR A 66 12.47 -32.02 -21.38
N TRP A 67 11.85 -32.81 -22.26
CA TRP A 67 10.40 -32.87 -22.40
C TRP A 67 9.72 -33.34 -21.11
N GLY A 68 10.29 -34.38 -20.47
CA GLY A 68 9.80 -34.88 -19.20
C GLY A 68 9.92 -33.84 -18.08
N LEU A 69 11.09 -33.18 -17.94
CA LEU A 69 11.27 -32.10 -16.97
C LEU A 69 10.31 -30.94 -17.21
N PHE A 70 10.14 -30.51 -18.46
CA PHE A 70 9.19 -29.45 -18.81
C PHE A 70 7.75 -29.84 -18.48
N SER A 71 7.34 -31.08 -18.77
CA SER A 71 5.98 -31.55 -18.47
C SER A 71 5.67 -31.55 -16.96
N ILE A 72 6.63 -31.94 -16.13
CA ILE A 72 6.50 -31.91 -14.68
C ILE A 72 6.43 -30.46 -14.18
N PHE A 73 7.32 -29.61 -14.67
CA PHE A 73 7.32 -28.18 -14.33
C PHE A 73 5.97 -27.53 -14.68
N ALA A 74 5.47 -27.76 -15.89
CA ALA A 74 4.17 -27.28 -16.33
C ALA A 74 3.02 -27.83 -15.45
N GLY A 75 3.08 -29.10 -15.06
CA GLY A 75 2.11 -29.73 -14.16
C GLY A 75 2.10 -29.12 -12.75
N VAL A 76 3.27 -28.84 -12.19
CA VAL A 76 3.41 -28.15 -10.89
C VAL A 76 2.85 -26.73 -10.99
N MET A 77 3.23 -25.98 -12.02
CA MET A 77 2.73 -24.62 -12.26
C MET A 77 1.20 -24.60 -12.41
N PHE A 78 0.64 -25.52 -13.20
CA PHE A 78 -0.80 -25.65 -13.36
C PHE A 78 -1.49 -25.96 -12.03
N SER A 79 -0.92 -26.85 -11.22
CA SER A 79 -1.48 -27.20 -9.90
C SER A 79 -1.49 -25.99 -8.95
N VAL A 80 -0.41 -25.21 -8.91
CA VAL A 80 -0.33 -23.98 -8.10
C VAL A 80 -1.38 -22.96 -8.55
N LEU A 81 -1.49 -22.72 -9.86
CA LEU A 81 -2.49 -21.79 -10.40
C LEU A 81 -3.92 -22.29 -10.17
N PHE A 82 -4.15 -23.60 -10.25
CA PHE A 82 -5.45 -24.21 -9.98
C PHE A 82 -5.85 -24.04 -8.51
N VAL A 83 -4.93 -24.28 -7.57
CA VAL A 83 -5.19 -24.03 -6.14
C VAL A 83 -5.49 -22.55 -5.90
N GLY A 84 -4.74 -21.63 -6.51
CA GLY A 84 -5.03 -20.20 -6.45
C GLY A 84 -6.41 -19.85 -6.99
N TRP A 85 -6.79 -20.42 -8.13
CA TRP A 85 -8.12 -20.24 -8.70
C TRP A 85 -9.25 -20.76 -7.79
N VAL A 86 -9.05 -21.92 -7.15
CA VAL A 86 -10.01 -22.47 -6.16
C VAL A 86 -10.11 -21.54 -4.94
N TYR A 87 -8.98 -21.06 -4.43
CA TYR A 87 -8.94 -20.12 -3.31
C TYR A 87 -9.75 -18.84 -3.64
N ASP A 88 -9.56 -18.27 -4.82
CA ASP A 88 -10.25 -17.06 -5.24
C ASP A 88 -11.75 -17.27 -5.51
N ARG A 89 -12.10 -18.34 -6.24
CA ARG A 89 -13.48 -18.54 -6.74
C ARG A 89 -14.40 -19.29 -5.80
N VAL A 90 -13.86 -20.26 -5.06
CA VAL A 90 -14.67 -21.16 -4.22
C VAL A 90 -14.65 -20.71 -2.77
N LEU A 91 -13.47 -20.36 -2.24
CA LEU A 91 -13.34 -19.99 -0.84
C LEU A 91 -13.62 -18.51 -0.59
N GLY A 92 -13.25 -17.63 -1.53
CA GLY A 92 -13.53 -16.19 -1.43
C GLY A 92 -12.87 -15.50 -0.23
N LEU A 93 -11.93 -16.17 0.46
CA LEU A 93 -11.36 -15.75 1.74
C LEU A 93 -10.66 -14.38 1.68
N TRP A 94 -10.14 -14.00 0.51
CA TRP A 94 -9.55 -12.68 0.32
C TRP A 94 -10.57 -11.54 0.46
N ILE A 95 -11.82 -11.77 0.06
CA ILE A 95 -12.89 -10.77 0.18
C ILE A 95 -13.18 -10.52 1.66
N GLU A 96 -13.38 -11.60 2.42
CA GLU A 96 -13.62 -11.53 3.86
C GLU A 96 -12.43 -10.90 4.60
N TRP A 97 -11.20 -11.30 4.25
CA TRP A 97 -10.00 -10.70 4.81
C TRP A 97 -9.94 -9.19 4.55
N ARG A 98 -10.26 -8.74 3.32
CA ARG A 98 -10.34 -7.31 3.02
C ARG A 98 -11.47 -6.58 3.73
N SER A 99 -12.61 -7.25 3.96
CA SER A 99 -13.70 -6.68 4.76
C SER A 99 -13.24 -6.43 6.18
N VAL A 100 -12.64 -7.44 6.81
CA VAL A 100 -12.10 -7.34 8.17
C VAL A 100 -11.01 -6.28 8.26
N ASP A 101 -10.12 -6.18 7.29
CA ASP A 101 -9.09 -5.13 7.24
C ASP A 101 -9.72 -3.73 7.14
N THR A 102 -10.74 -3.58 6.31
CA THR A 102 -11.47 -2.31 6.15
C THR A 102 -12.25 -1.94 7.41
N GLU A 103 -12.95 -2.91 8.01
CA GLU A 103 -13.73 -2.74 9.24
C GLU A 103 -12.85 -2.38 10.44
N ARG A 104 -11.64 -2.94 10.50
CA ARG A 104 -10.68 -2.64 11.57
C ARG A 104 -9.94 -1.33 11.36
N ASN A 105 -9.88 -0.81 10.13
CA ASN A 105 -9.25 0.45 9.85
C ASN A 105 -10.17 1.61 10.29
N PRO A 106 -9.80 2.36 11.34
CA PRO A 106 -10.63 3.46 11.83
C PRO A 106 -10.90 4.50 10.74
N PHE A 107 -9.91 4.76 9.88
CA PHE A 107 -9.99 5.79 8.84
C PHE A 107 -10.86 5.42 7.64
N MET A 108 -11.31 4.16 7.57
CA MET A 108 -12.26 3.68 6.57
C MET A 108 -13.69 3.58 7.13
N THR A 109 -13.86 3.67 8.45
CA THR A 109 -15.13 3.42 9.13
C THR A 109 -15.69 4.65 9.83
N TYR A 110 -14.94 5.27 10.74
CA TYR A 110 -15.45 6.37 11.58
C TYR A 110 -14.48 7.54 11.81
N ALA A 111 -13.17 7.30 11.71
CA ALA A 111 -12.15 8.33 11.87
C ALA A 111 -11.85 9.00 10.52
N LEU A 112 -11.40 10.26 10.57
CA LEU A 112 -11.13 11.06 9.40
C LEU A 112 -9.63 11.20 9.18
N SER A 113 -9.10 10.66 8.08
CA SER A 113 -7.69 10.88 7.75
C SER A 113 -7.45 12.36 7.43
N PRO A 114 -6.31 12.97 7.82
CA PRO A 114 -6.06 14.40 7.61
C PRO A 114 -6.13 14.85 6.13
N ASN A 115 -5.72 14.00 5.19
CA ASN A 115 -5.84 14.29 3.76
C ASN A 115 -7.31 14.35 3.30
N TRP A 116 -8.14 13.42 3.80
CA TRP A 116 -9.57 13.43 3.50
C TRP A 116 -10.28 14.59 4.21
N MET A 117 -9.84 14.93 5.43
CA MET A 117 -10.34 16.07 6.20
C MET A 117 -10.26 17.38 5.42
N MET A 118 -9.11 17.68 4.81
CA MET A 118 -8.95 18.89 4.00
C MET A 118 -9.96 18.95 2.85
N SER A 119 -10.16 17.82 2.17
CA SER A 119 -11.07 17.72 1.04
C SER A 119 -12.54 17.89 1.47
N VAL A 120 -12.92 17.26 2.58
CA VAL A 120 -14.28 17.30 3.12
C VAL A 120 -14.60 18.70 3.67
N ALA A 121 -13.68 19.32 4.42
CA ALA A 121 -13.86 20.66 4.96
C ALA A 121 -14.04 21.72 3.86
N MET A 122 -13.24 21.63 2.78
CA MET A 122 -13.39 22.49 1.60
C MET A 122 -14.75 22.29 0.91
N GLN A 123 -15.20 21.05 0.75
CA GLN A 123 -16.50 20.75 0.14
C GLN A 123 -17.67 21.26 0.98
N ALA A 124 -17.63 21.08 2.30
CA ALA A 124 -18.63 21.60 3.22
C ALA A 124 -18.71 23.14 3.15
N GLU A 125 -17.57 23.81 3.12
CA GLU A 125 -17.52 25.27 3.01
C GLU A 125 -18.07 25.77 1.66
N ILE A 126 -17.77 25.07 0.57
CA ILE A 126 -18.34 25.39 -0.75
C ILE A 126 -19.86 25.21 -0.73
N LEU A 127 -20.36 24.11 -0.18
CA LEU A 127 -21.81 23.85 -0.07
C LEU A 127 -22.51 24.94 0.75
N LYS A 128 -21.95 25.31 1.90
CA LYS A 128 -22.47 26.38 2.76
C LYS A 128 -22.55 27.72 2.03
N ARG A 129 -21.59 28.03 1.15
CA ARG A 129 -21.59 29.28 0.36
C ARG A 129 -22.58 29.25 -0.81
N VAL A 130 -22.69 28.11 -1.50
CA VAL A 130 -23.52 27.97 -2.71
C VAL A 130 -24.99 27.86 -2.38
N ALA A 131 -25.35 27.13 -1.32
CA ALA A 131 -26.73 26.92 -0.87
C ALA A 131 -26.96 27.62 0.48
N SER A 132 -26.55 28.88 0.57
CA SER A 132 -26.66 29.68 1.81
C SER A 132 -28.10 30.01 2.19
N ASP A 133 -29.04 29.81 1.28
CA ASP A 133 -30.49 29.95 1.44
C ASP A 133 -31.18 28.70 2.01
N ASP A 134 -30.53 27.53 1.98
CA ASP A 134 -31.05 26.29 2.55
C ASP A 134 -30.46 26.03 3.94
N GLU A 135 -31.24 26.34 4.98
CA GLU A 135 -30.87 26.14 6.38
C GLU A 135 -30.41 24.70 6.68
N LYS A 136 -30.96 23.67 6.01
CA LYS A 136 -30.56 22.27 6.23
C LYS A 136 -29.18 21.99 5.67
N VAL A 137 -28.85 22.55 4.51
CA VAL A 137 -27.53 22.37 3.89
C VAL A 137 -26.47 23.07 4.73
N VAL A 138 -26.77 24.28 5.21
CA VAL A 138 -25.87 25.02 6.12
C VAL A 138 -25.63 24.23 7.41
N ALA A 139 -26.68 23.72 8.06
CA ALA A 139 -26.54 22.93 9.29
C ALA A 139 -25.71 21.65 9.09
N ASN A 140 -25.90 20.94 7.97
CA ASN A 140 -25.09 19.76 7.66
C ASN A 140 -23.61 20.11 7.41
N ALA A 141 -23.35 21.22 6.71
CA ALA A 141 -21.98 21.68 6.47
C ALA A 141 -21.27 22.09 7.77
N GLU A 142 -21.98 22.74 8.69
CA GLU A 142 -21.46 23.10 10.01
C GLU A 142 -21.15 21.87 10.87
N TRP A 143 -22.04 20.87 10.84
CA TRP A 143 -21.77 19.59 11.52
C TRP A 143 -20.51 18.90 10.96
N ILE A 144 -20.29 18.97 9.64
CA ILE A 144 -19.06 18.44 9.02
C ILE A 144 -17.82 19.20 9.50
N HIS A 145 -17.89 20.53 9.65
CA HIS A 145 -16.78 21.31 10.21
C HIS A 145 -16.50 20.95 11.67
N GLU A 146 -17.54 20.77 12.47
CA GLU A 146 -17.40 20.29 13.86
C GLU A 146 -16.73 18.91 13.91
N TRP A 147 -17.13 17.99 13.03
CA TRP A 147 -16.47 16.69 12.92
C TRP A 147 -14.98 16.82 12.56
N CYS A 148 -14.63 17.66 11.57
CA CYS A 148 -13.23 17.95 11.26
C CYS A 148 -12.47 18.52 12.47
N GLN A 149 -13.08 19.40 13.25
CA GLN A 149 -12.47 19.96 14.46
C GLN A 149 -12.19 18.87 15.51
N THR A 150 -13.12 17.95 15.74
CA THR A 150 -12.89 16.83 16.66
C THR A 150 -11.74 15.92 16.20
N GLN A 151 -11.63 15.68 14.89
CA GLN A 151 -10.61 14.80 14.32
C GLN A 151 -9.22 15.45 14.25
N ALA A 152 -9.15 16.79 14.28
CA ALA A 152 -7.89 17.52 14.38
C ALA A 152 -7.21 17.36 15.76
N GLY A 153 -7.91 16.87 16.78
CA GLY A 153 -7.33 16.51 18.08
C GLY A 153 -6.59 15.17 18.10
N GLU A 154 -6.74 14.34 17.06
CA GLU A 154 -6.17 12.99 17.02
C GLU A 154 -4.66 13.00 16.70
N GLU A 155 -3.95 11.99 17.18
CA GLU A 155 -2.50 11.83 17.01
C GLU A 155 -2.07 11.87 15.53
N ILE A 156 -2.88 11.27 14.66
CA ILE A 156 -2.62 11.19 13.22
C ILE A 156 -2.58 12.58 12.55
N PHE A 157 -3.38 13.53 13.06
CA PHE A 157 -3.38 14.90 12.56
C PHE A 157 -2.07 15.60 12.90
N ALA A 158 -1.62 15.47 14.15
CA ALA A 158 -0.34 16.00 14.60
C ALA A 158 0.85 15.44 13.82
N ARG A 159 0.90 14.11 13.61
CA ARG A 159 1.92 13.48 12.76
C ARG A 159 1.90 14.04 11.35
N THR A 160 0.71 14.28 10.81
CA THR A 160 0.57 14.81 9.44
C THR A 160 1.02 16.27 9.34
N VAL A 161 0.64 17.13 10.30
CA VAL A 161 1.08 18.54 10.35
C VAL A 161 2.60 18.64 10.44
N GLN A 162 3.23 17.85 11.31
CA GLN A 162 4.69 17.85 11.45
C GLN A 162 5.38 17.40 10.16
N LYS A 163 4.83 16.39 9.46
CA LYS A 163 5.34 15.98 8.15
C LYS A 163 5.11 17.01 7.07
N TRP A 164 3.98 17.71 7.06
CA TRP A 164 3.76 18.82 6.13
C TRP A 164 4.77 19.94 6.35
N ASP A 165 5.11 20.27 7.59
CA ASP A 165 6.15 21.25 7.92
C ASP A 165 7.56 20.83 7.44
N GLU A 166 7.87 19.52 7.45
CA GLU A 166 9.12 18.99 6.89
C GLU A 166 9.17 19.07 5.35
N PHE A 167 8.05 18.79 4.69
CA PHE A 167 7.98 18.70 3.22
C PHE A 167 7.78 20.05 2.53
N MET A 168 7.05 20.97 3.16
CA MET A 168 6.69 22.25 2.57
C MET A 168 7.75 23.33 2.86
N PRO A 169 8.00 24.28 1.93
CA PRO A 169 8.95 25.38 2.18
C PRO A 169 8.52 26.34 3.31
N ASN A 170 7.21 26.43 3.54
CA ASN A 170 6.60 27.28 4.54
C ASN A 170 5.86 26.38 5.54
N GLN A 171 5.73 26.87 6.77
CA GLN A 171 4.96 26.17 7.80
C GLN A 171 3.50 26.02 7.39
N THR A 172 2.91 24.91 7.82
CA THR A 172 1.49 24.59 7.67
C THR A 172 0.68 25.73 8.29
N PRO A 173 -0.17 26.40 7.50
CA PRO A 173 -0.99 27.49 8.01
C PRO A 173 -2.07 26.96 8.95
N GLU A 174 -2.60 27.84 9.79
CA GLU A 174 -3.87 27.57 10.47
C GLU A 174 -4.99 27.45 9.43
N PHE A 175 -5.81 26.41 9.56
CA PHE A 175 -6.92 26.17 8.65
C PHE A 175 -8.17 26.91 9.11
N TRP A 176 -8.90 27.54 8.19
CA TRP A 176 -10.05 28.40 8.51
C TRP A 176 -11.24 27.66 9.16
N PHE A 177 -11.29 26.35 9.01
CA PHE A 177 -12.34 25.49 9.57
C PHE A 177 -11.96 24.88 10.92
N LEU A 178 -10.74 25.16 11.41
CA LEU A 178 -10.27 24.73 12.72
C LEU A 178 -10.24 25.90 13.69
N GLU A 179 -10.30 25.60 14.99
CA GLU A 179 -10.08 26.60 16.03
C GLU A 179 -8.65 27.11 16.01
N GLU A 180 -8.49 28.39 16.31
CA GLU A 180 -7.19 29.06 16.32
C GLU A 180 -6.21 28.38 17.29
N GLY A 181 -5.02 28.06 16.80
CA GLY A 181 -3.97 27.40 17.57
C GLY A 181 -4.05 25.87 17.57
N THR A 182 -5.04 25.26 16.91
CA THR A 182 -5.13 23.79 16.77
C THR A 182 -3.93 23.23 16.01
N VAL A 183 -3.51 23.86 14.91
CA VAL A 183 -2.35 23.41 14.12
C VAL A 183 -1.06 23.64 14.89
N GLU A 184 -0.93 24.77 15.60
CA GLU A 184 0.21 25.04 16.47
C GLU A 184 0.32 24.03 17.64
N ALA A 185 -0.81 23.65 18.26
CA ALA A 185 -0.83 22.63 19.30
C ALA A 185 -0.36 21.27 18.77
N ALA A 186 -0.87 20.86 17.59
CA ALA A 186 -0.51 19.60 16.94
C ALA A 186 1.01 19.51 16.63
N ARG A 187 1.65 20.64 16.32
CA ARG A 187 3.10 20.72 16.10
C ARG A 187 3.93 20.44 17.37
N LYS A 188 3.38 20.76 18.55
CA LYS A 188 4.10 20.64 19.84
C LYS A 188 4.02 19.24 20.45
N ILE A 189 3.17 18.35 19.89
CA ILE A 189 3.02 16.98 20.37
C ILE A 189 4.29 16.19 20.09
N GLN A 190 4.85 15.56 21.13
CA GLN A 190 5.96 14.61 21.01
C GLN A 190 5.41 13.20 21.02
N PHE A 191 5.88 12.34 20.11
CA PHE A 191 5.47 10.94 20.04
C PHE A 191 6.54 10.07 20.71
N GLU A 192 6.13 9.13 21.56
CA GLU A 192 7.03 8.27 22.33
C GLU A 192 7.92 7.37 21.44
N ASP A 193 7.51 7.12 20.19
CA ASP A 193 8.23 6.25 19.24
C ASP A 193 9.44 6.93 18.54
N GLU A 194 9.65 8.23 18.75
CA GLU A 194 10.75 9.00 18.13
C GLU A 194 11.88 9.38 19.13
N ALA A 195 11.87 8.80 20.34
CA ALA A 195 12.89 8.97 21.39
C ALA A 195 13.97 7.87 21.39
#